data_AF-A0A937S4F4-F1
#
_entry.id   AF-A0A937S4F4-F1
#
_cell.length_a   1.000
_cell.length_b   1.000
_cell.length_c   1.000
_cell.angle_alpha   90.00
_cell.angle_beta   90.00
_cell.angle_gamma   90.00
#
_symmetry.space_group_name_H-M   'P 1'
#
loop_
_entity.id
_entity.type
_entity.pdbx_description
1 polymer ?
#
loop_
_entity_poly.entity_id
_entity_poly.type
_entity_poly.pdbx_seq_one_letter_code
_entity_poly.pdbx_strand_id
1 'polypeptide(L)'
;MPKELLSRFRVLYLPEYTKEEFIHASTKVLVERENVASDLAAYIAEQTWEVSRDVREAVRIGKICRSRDEVDEDIRLIRRYGATIVQ
;
A
#
# COMPACT_ATOMS: atom_id res chain seq x y z
N MET A 1 -11.64 24.64 -1.28
CA MET A 1 -12.38 24.81 -2.55
C MET A 1 -13.59 25.70 -2.29
N PRO A 2 -13.92 26.67 -3.16
CA PRO A 2 -15.10 27.52 -3.02
C PRO A 2 -16.41 26.72 -2.89
N LYS A 3 -17.37 27.20 -2.08
CA LYS A 3 -18.65 26.51 -1.82
C LYS A 3 -19.50 26.37 -3.09
N GLU A 4 -19.41 27.36 -3.97
CA GLU A 4 -20.11 27.44 -5.25
C GLU A 4 -19.65 26.34 -6.22
N LEU A 5 -18.39 25.89 -6.11
CA LEU A 5 -17.89 24.77 -6.89
C LEU A 5 -18.33 23.44 -6.27
N LEU A 6 -18.20 23.30 -4.94
CA LEU A 6 -18.61 22.08 -4.24
C LEU A 6 -20.09 21.74 -4.44
N SER A 7 -20.97 22.74 -4.60
CA SER A 7 -22.40 22.51 -4.87
C SER A 7 -22.70 21.84 -6.22
N ARG A 8 -21.73 21.78 -7.14
CA ARG A 8 -21.85 21.09 -8.44
C ARG A 8 -21.31 19.65 -8.41
N PHE A 9 -20.72 19.23 -7.28
CA PHE A 9 -20.14 17.91 -7.13
C PHE A 9 -20.90 17.07 -6.12
N ARG A 10 -20.92 15.76 -6.36
CA ARG A 10 -21.24 14.79 -5.31
C ARG A 10 -19.99 14.58 -4.47
N VAL A 11 -20.06 14.91 -3.19
CA VAL A 11 -18.96 14.68 -2.24
C VAL A 11 -19.07 13.26 -1.69
N LEU A 12 -18.00 12.47 -1.88
CA LEU A 12 -17.86 11.13 -1.31
C LEU A 12 -16.62 11.13 -0.40
N TYR A 13 -16.76 10.58 0.80
CA TYR A 13 -15.63 10.32 1.69
C TYR A 13 -15.27 8.84 1.58
N LEU A 14 -14.02 8.56 1.22
CA LEU A 14 -13.46 7.22 1.18
C LEU A 14 -12.63 7.06 2.46
N PRO A 15 -13.06 6.22 3.42
CA PRO A 15 -12.27 5.97 4.62
C PRO A 15 -10.96 5.26 4.26
N GLU A 16 -9.98 5.34 5.16
CA GLU A 16 -8.79 4.48 5.07
C GLU A 16 -9.18 3.01 5.13
N TYR A 17 -8.41 2.16 4.44
CA TYR A 17 -8.60 0.72 4.51
C TYR A 17 -8.42 0.20 5.94
N THR A 18 -9.25 -0.77 6.32
CA THR A 18 -8.92 -1.70 7.41
C THR A 18 -7.69 -2.54 7.05
N LYS A 19 -7.05 -3.17 8.04
CA LYS A 19 -5.89 -4.04 7.79
C LYS A 19 -6.28 -5.18 6.84
N GLU A 20 -7.45 -5.77 7.03
CA GLU A 20 -7.97 -6.87 6.24
C GLU A 20 -8.26 -6.45 4.80
N GLU A 21 -8.92 -5.30 4.59
CA GLU A 21 -9.16 -4.75 3.25
C GLU A 21 -7.86 -4.39 2.55
N PHE A 22 -6.90 -3.80 3.26
CA PHE A 22 -5.60 -3.45 2.73
C PHE A 22 -4.82 -4.69 2.27
N ILE A 23 -4.74 -5.72 3.13
CA ILE A 23 -4.05 -6.96 2.81
C ILE A 23 -4.71 -7.62 1.60
N HIS A 24 -6.04 -7.69 1.57
CA HIS A 24 -6.79 -8.26 0.45
C HIS A 24 -6.53 -7.51 -0.86
N ALA A 25 -6.70 -6.19 -0.85
CA ALA A 25 -6.52 -5.35 -2.04
C ALA A 25 -5.08 -5.39 -2.56
N SER A 26 -4.08 -5.27 -1.66
CA SER A 26 -2.67 -5.30 -2.01
C SER A 26 -2.24 -6.66 -2.57
N THR A 27 -2.62 -7.76 -1.90
CA THR A 27 -2.30 -9.11 -2.36
C THR A 27 -2.88 -9.36 -3.75
N LYS A 28 -4.15 -8.99 -3.97
CA LYS A 28 -4.82 -9.17 -5.25
C LYS A 28 -4.12 -8.40 -6.37
N VAL A 29 -3.78 -7.12 -6.14
CA VAL A 29 -3.08 -6.30 -7.14
C VAL A 29 -1.69 -6.88 -7.46
N LEU A 30 -0.95 -7.32 -6.45
CA LEU A 30 0.38 -7.90 -6.63
C LEU A 30 0.37 -9.18 -7.46
N VAL A 31 -0.60 -10.07 -7.22
CA VAL A 31 -0.75 -11.30 -8.00
C VAL A 31 -1.23 -10.99 -9.42
N GLU A 32 -2.34 -10.25 -9.56
CA GLU A 32 -3.02 -10.08 -10.85
C GLU A 32 -2.31 -9.11 -11.80
N ARG A 33 -1.63 -8.08 -11.27
CA ARG A 33 -1.05 -7.00 -12.08
C ARG A 33 0.47 -6.97 -12.08
N GLU A 34 1.11 -7.44 -11.02
CA GLU A 34 2.57 -7.41 -10.87
C GLU A 34 3.20 -8.81 -11.00
N ASN A 35 2.38 -9.86 -11.21
CA ASN A 35 2.79 -11.25 -11.38
C ASN A 35 3.70 -11.77 -10.24
N VAL A 36 3.45 -11.28 -9.02
CA VAL A 36 4.16 -11.74 -7.81
C VAL A 36 3.53 -13.05 -7.34
N ALA A 37 4.35 -14.01 -6.92
CA ALA A 37 3.87 -15.27 -6.37
C ALA A 37 2.96 -15.03 -5.16
N SER A 38 1.86 -15.78 -5.06
CA SER A 38 0.79 -15.52 -4.07
C SER A 38 1.28 -15.50 -2.63
N ASP A 39 2.26 -16.32 -2.28
CA ASP A 39 2.84 -16.41 -0.94
C ASP A 39 3.72 -15.18 -0.61
N LEU A 40 4.50 -14.71 -1.58
CA LEU A 40 5.29 -13.49 -1.45
C LEU A 40 4.40 -12.24 -1.49
N ALA A 41 3.34 -12.23 -2.30
CA ALA A 41 2.37 -11.14 -2.38
C ALA A 41 1.65 -10.92 -1.05
N ALA A 42 1.19 -12.00 -0.41
CA ALA A 42 0.60 -11.93 0.92
C ALA A 42 1.60 -11.41 1.95
N TYR A 43 2.85 -11.89 1.89
CA TYR A 43 3.91 -11.42 2.78
C TYR A 43 4.20 -9.92 2.62
N ILE A 44 4.33 -9.44 1.39
CA ILE A 44 4.52 -8.01 1.08
C ILE A 44 3.37 -7.19 1.64
N ALA A 45 2.13 -7.62 1.43
CA ALA A 45 0.94 -6.90 1.90
C ALA A 45 0.92 -6.81 3.43
N GLU A 46 1.24 -7.90 4.14
CA GLU A 46 1.34 -7.91 5.60
C GLU A 46 2.44 -6.95 6.11
N GLN A 47 3.64 -7.00 5.53
CA GLN A 47 4.75 -6.16 5.98
C GLN A 47 4.53 -4.68 5.65
N THR A 48 3.92 -4.38 4.50
CA THR A 48 3.66 -3.00 4.08
C THR A 48 2.70 -2.28 5.02
N TRP A 49 1.69 -2.98 5.55
CA TRP A 49 0.73 -2.40 6.50
C TRP A 49 1.41 -1.77 7.72
N GLU A 50 2.55 -2.34 8.14
CA GLU A 50 3.30 -1.86 9.29
C GLU A 50 4.05 -0.54 9.03
N VAL A 51 4.08 -0.06 7.78
CA VAL A 51 4.77 1.18 7.38
C VAL A 51 3.92 2.12 6.52
N SER A 52 2.86 1.64 5.88
CA SER A 52 1.98 2.42 5.00
C SER A 52 0.60 1.79 4.85
N ARG A 53 -0.43 2.64 4.74
CA ARG A 53 -1.81 2.24 4.37
C ARG A 53 -2.12 2.42 2.88
N ASP A 54 -1.12 2.84 2.10
CA ASP A 54 -1.25 3.05 0.67
C ASP A 54 -0.87 1.78 -0.11
N VAL A 55 -1.83 1.19 -0.82
CA VAL A 55 -1.63 0.00 -1.66
C VAL A 55 -0.49 0.20 -2.68
N ARG A 56 -0.22 1.44 -3.07
CA ARG A 56 0.87 1.77 -3.99
C ARG A 56 2.25 1.48 -3.40
N GLU A 57 2.44 1.54 -2.08
CA GLU A 57 3.70 1.14 -1.44
C GLU A 57 3.93 -0.37 -1.57
N ALA A 58 2.89 -1.18 -1.36
CA ALA A 58 2.98 -2.63 -1.55
C ALA A 58 3.35 -2.98 -2.99
N VAL A 59 2.76 -2.27 -3.97
CA VAL A 59 3.10 -2.40 -5.39
C VAL A 59 4.56 -2.02 -5.67
N ARG A 60 5.10 -0.96 -5.05
CA ARG A 60 6.50 -0.59 -5.21
C ARG A 60 7.43 -1.68 -4.69
N ILE A 61 7.16 -2.22 -3.50
CA ILE A 61 7.93 -3.32 -2.90
C ILE A 61 7.88 -4.55 -3.82
N GLY A 62 6.71 -4.94 -4.31
CA GLY A 62 6.57 -6.10 -5.22
C GLY A 62 7.28 -5.94 -6.58
N LYS A 63 7.57 -4.71 -7.01
CA LYS A 63 8.35 -4.46 -8.22
C LYS A 63 9.84 -4.68 -8.03
N ILE A 64 10.36 -4.40 -6.83
CA ILE A 64 11.81 -4.40 -6.56
C ILE A 64 12.28 -5.63 -5.78
N CYS A 65 11.41 -6.23 -4.94
CA CYS A 65 11.75 -7.40 -4.14
C CYS A 65 11.30 -8.71 -4.82
N ARG A 66 12.12 -9.74 -4.70
CA ARG A 66 11.92 -11.10 -5.22
C ARG A 66 11.97 -12.18 -4.14
N SER A 67 12.33 -11.80 -2.91
CA SER A 67 12.41 -12.70 -1.76
C SER A 67 11.89 -12.03 -0.48
N ARG A 68 11.58 -12.83 0.55
CA ARG A 68 11.16 -12.30 1.87
C ARG A 68 12.26 -11.47 2.53
N ASP A 69 13.52 -11.87 2.37
CA ASP A 69 14.67 -11.16 2.95
C ASP A 69 14.83 -9.75 2.35
N GLU A 70 14.64 -9.62 1.04
CA GLU A 70 14.64 -8.31 0.35
C GLU A 70 13.48 -7.44 0.80
N VAL A 71 12.29 -8.03 1.01
CA VAL A 71 11.12 -7.31 1.56
C VAL A 71 11.44 -6.80 2.97
N ASP A 72 12.01 -7.65 3.82
CA ASP A 72 12.38 -7.26 5.19
C ASP A 72 13.42 -6.15 5.20
N GLU A 73 14.38 -6.17 4.27
CA GLU A 73 15.36 -5.11 4.11
C GLU A 73 14.72 -3.79 3.67
N ASP A 74 13.85 -3.81 2.67
CA ASP A 74 13.17 -2.62 2.19
C ASP A 74 12.28 -1.99 3.28
N ILE A 75 11.53 -2.82 4.01
CA ILE A 75 10.73 -2.39 5.16
C ILE A 75 11.60 -1.78 6.27
N ARG A 76 12.79 -2.36 6.55
CA ARG A 76 13.74 -1.76 7.50
C ARG A 76 14.23 -0.40 7.02
N LEU A 77 14.52 -0.23 5.73
CA LEU A 77 14.94 1.05 5.16
C LEU A 77 13.82 2.09 5.23
N ILE A 78 12.58 1.73 4.91
CA ILE A 78 11.41 2.59 5.05
C ILE A 78 11.21 3.01 6.50
N ARG A 79 11.33 2.11 7.48
CA ARG A 79 11.23 2.49 8.91
C ARG A 79 12.35 3.43 9.36
N ARG A 80 13.55 3.26 8.83
CA ARG A 80 14.73 4.05 9.23
C ARG A 80 14.78 5.42 8.58
N TYR A 81 14.41 5.52 7.31
CA TYR A 81 14.61 6.71 6.48
C TYR A 81 13.32 7.27 5.87
N GLY A 82 12.19 6.57 6.01
CA GLY A 82 10.89 7.03 5.54
C GLY A 82 10.52 8.34 6.23
N ALA A 83 10.50 9.42 5.46
CA ALA A 83 9.97 10.68 5.94
C ALA A 83 8.47 10.48 6.21
N THR A 84 8.05 10.64 7.46
CA THR A 84 6.64 10.84 7.79
C THR A 84 6.23 12.15 7.11
N ILE A 85 5.70 12.08 5.88
CA ILE A 85 4.93 13.18 5.33
C ILE A 85 3.63 13.15 6.13
N VAL A 86 3.61 13.92 7.21
CA VAL A 86 2.44 14.17 8.05
C VAL A 86 1.32 14.60 7.10
N GLN A 87 0.27 13.80 7.01
CA GLN A 87 -0.99 14.15 6.36
C GLN A 87 -1.93 14.82 7.36
#